data_AF-A0A3G8C381-F1
#
_entry.id   AF-A0A3G8C381-F1
#
_cell.length_a   1.000
_cell.length_b   1.000
_cell.length_c   1.000
_cell.angle_alpha   90.00
_cell.angle_beta   90.00
_cell.angle_gamma   90.00
#
_symmetry.space_group_name_H-M   'P 1'
#
loop_
_entity.id
_entity.type
_entity.pdbx_description
1 polymer ?
#
loop_
_entity_poly.entity_id
_entity_poly.type
_entity_poly.pdbx_seq_one_letter_code
_entity_poly.pdbx_strand_id
1 'polypeptide(L)'
;MKYWNELDHNIFFEKIFSMPIGIGKIALFSLQIENYRPSVGLGFDIPEFPDILPKKWEGKGYNTCRMGIDCHGIRELKIHNIPVREVFFVVITK
;
A
#
# COMPACT_ATOMS: atom_id res chain seq x y z
N MET A 1 2.19 12.94 3.04
CA MET A 1 1.15 12.31 3.89
C MET A 1 1.80 11.64 5.09
N LYS A 2 1.06 11.45 6.18
CA LYS A 2 1.54 10.82 7.43
C LYS A 2 0.88 9.47 7.71
N TYR A 3 -0.38 9.27 7.33
CA TYR A 3 -1.14 8.04 7.59
C TYR A 3 -1.65 7.42 6.29
N TRP A 4 -1.75 6.09 6.22
CA TRP A 4 -2.34 5.38 5.08
C TRP A 4 -3.81 5.78 4.86
N ASN A 5 -4.51 6.11 5.94
CA ASN A 5 -5.87 6.66 5.94
C ASN A 5 -5.99 8.05 5.31
N GLU A 6 -4.90 8.71 4.93
CA GLU A 6 -4.94 9.99 4.19
C GLU A 6 -4.92 9.79 2.67
N LEU A 7 -4.68 8.56 2.19
CA LEU A 7 -4.66 8.25 0.75
C LEU A 7 -6.08 8.11 0.21
N ASP A 8 -6.26 8.37 -1.08
CA ASP A 8 -7.57 8.17 -1.73
C ASP A 8 -7.97 6.69 -1.72
N HIS A 9 -9.28 6.43 -1.73
CA HIS A 9 -9.86 5.08 -1.74
C HIS A 9 -9.44 4.16 -0.59
N ASN A 10 -9.14 4.73 0.59
CA ASN A 10 -8.68 4.03 1.78
C ASN A 10 -9.76 3.28 2.59
N ILE A 11 -10.99 3.11 2.07
CA ILE A 11 -12.19 2.68 2.83
C ILE A 11 -11.95 1.42 3.68
N PHE A 12 -11.09 0.51 3.23
CA PHE A 12 -10.75 -0.68 4.02
C PHE A 12 -9.94 -0.34 5.28
N PHE A 13 -8.98 0.58 5.22
CA PHE A 13 -8.22 1.02 6.39
C PHE A 13 -9.15 1.60 7.46
N GLU A 14 -10.11 2.44 7.07
CA GLU A 14 -11.09 3.02 8.01
C GLU A 14 -12.02 1.98 8.65
N LYS A 15 -12.28 0.87 7.97
CA LYS A 15 -13.19 -0.18 8.45
C LYS A 15 -12.52 -1.20 9.37
N ILE A 16 -11.23 -1.45 9.16
CA ILE A 16 -10.53 -2.57 9.79
C ILE A 16 -9.50 -2.14 10.83
N PHE A 17 -9.19 -0.84 10.91
CA PHE A 17 -8.35 -0.24 11.93
C PHE A 17 -9.12 0.82 12.72
N SER A 18 -9.16 0.69 14.05
CA SER A 18 -9.81 1.67 14.94
C SER A 18 -9.05 3.00 15.04
N MET A 19 -7.76 3.00 14.70
CA MET A 19 -6.86 4.16 14.75
C MET A 19 -6.16 4.35 13.40
N PRO A 20 -5.82 5.59 13.00
CA PRO A 20 -5.05 5.83 11.77
C PRO A 20 -3.69 5.13 11.79
N ILE A 21 -3.32 4.50 10.68
CA ILE A 21 -2.07 3.75 10.56
C ILE A 21 -1.00 4.60 9.90
N GLY A 22 0.13 4.77 10.58
CA GLY A 22 1.25 5.58 10.09
C GLY A 22 1.88 4.98 8.83
N ILE A 23 2.25 5.84 7.87
CA ILE A 23 3.10 5.44 6.75
C ILE A 23 4.51 5.19 7.30
N GLY A 24 5.06 4.01 7.02
CA GLY A 24 6.35 3.64 7.55
C GLY A 24 6.93 2.39 6.90
N LYS A 25 7.27 1.39 7.70
CA LYS A 25 7.91 0.16 7.22
C LYS A 25 6.92 -0.66 6.37
N ILE A 26 7.37 -1.12 5.20
CA ILE A 26 6.66 -2.07 4.36
C ILE A 26 7.58 -3.20 3.90
N ALA A 27 7.02 -4.36 3.64
CA ALA A 27 7.67 -5.44 2.90
C ALA A 27 7.05 -5.53 1.49
N LEU A 28 7.72 -4.95 0.48
CA LEU A 28 7.23 -4.99 -0.90
C LEU A 28 7.52 -6.35 -1.54
N PHE A 29 6.49 -6.94 -2.14
CA PHE A 29 6.60 -8.21 -2.85
C PHE A 29 6.06 -8.15 -4.28
N SER A 30 5.38 -7.06 -4.67
CA SER A 30 4.85 -6.89 -6.02
C SER A 30 4.95 -5.44 -6.51
N LEU A 31 5.44 -5.30 -7.74
CA LEU A 31 5.40 -4.07 -8.53
C LEU A 31 4.85 -4.44 -9.92
N GLN A 32 3.79 -3.77 -10.36
CA GLN A 32 3.09 -4.04 -11.61
C GLN A 32 2.94 -2.74 -12.39
N ILE A 33 3.23 -2.77 -13.68
CA ILE A 33 3.05 -1.63 -14.58
C ILE A 33 2.10 -2.07 -15.68
N GLU A 34 0.97 -1.39 -15.80
CA GLU A 34 0.00 -1.63 -16.87
C GLU A 34 0.06 -0.48 -17.89
N ASN A 35 0.03 -0.84 -19.19
CA ASN A 35 -0.02 0.16 -20.27
C ASN A 35 -1.46 0.43 -20.73
N TYR A 36 -2.38 -0.52 -20.52
CA TYR A 36 -3.79 -0.36 -20.90
C TYR A 36 -4.52 0.60 -19.96
N ARG A 37 -4.26 0.48 -18.66
CA ARG A 37 -4.60 1.47 -17.64
C ARG A 37 -3.29 2.11 -17.24
N PRO A 38 -3.09 3.43 -17.39
CA PRO A 38 -1.81 4.04 -17.07
C PRO A 38 -1.64 4.03 -15.56
N SER A 39 -1.17 2.93 -14.98
CA SER A 39 -1.09 2.75 -13.53
C SER A 39 0.10 1.92 -13.10
N VAL A 40 0.55 2.20 -11.87
CA VAL A 40 1.57 1.42 -11.17
C VAL A 40 0.92 0.78 -9.95
N GLY A 41 0.91 -0.55 -9.92
CA GLY A 41 0.42 -1.36 -8.81
C GLY A 41 1.55 -1.76 -7.86
N LEU A 42 1.31 -1.63 -6.56
CA LEU A 42 2.21 -2.01 -5.47
C LEU A 42 1.50 -2.99 -4.55
N GLY A 43 2.16 -4.12 -4.26
CA GLY A 43 1.72 -5.11 -3.27
C GLY A 43 2.77 -5.25 -2.17
N PHE A 44 2.35 -4.98 -0.94
CA PHE A 44 3.26 -4.96 0.21
C PHE A 44 2.54 -5.34 1.50
N ASP A 45 3.28 -5.81 2.50
CA ASP A 45 2.77 -6.01 3.86
C ASP A 45 3.18 -4.84 4.76
N ILE A 46 2.33 -4.47 5.72
CA ILE A 46 2.64 -3.53 6.81
C ILE A 46 2.82 -4.28 8.14
N PRO A 47 3.53 -3.75 9.14
CA PRO A 47 3.71 -4.44 10.41
C PRO A 47 2.42 -4.51 11.25
N GLU A 48 1.49 -3.58 11.03
CA GLU A 48 0.21 -3.54 11.75
C GLU A 48 -0.78 -4.58 11.24
N PHE A 49 -1.51 -5.20 12.16
CA PHE A 49 -2.64 -6.07 11.86
C PHE A 49 -3.95 -5.36 12.17
N PRO A 50 -5.01 -5.56 11.38
CA PRO A 50 -6.34 -5.03 11.67
C PRO A 50 -6.85 -5.47 13.04
N ASP A 51 -7.44 -4.54 13.79
CA ASP A 51 -8.07 -4.79 15.08
C ASP A 51 -9.59 -5.00 14.97
N ILE A 52 -10.19 -4.62 13.83
CA ILE A 52 -11.59 -4.88 13.49
C ILE A 52 -11.61 -5.86 12.31
N LEU A 53 -11.64 -7.15 12.62
CA LEU A 53 -11.60 -8.21 11.61
C LEU A 53 -13.01 -8.58 11.11
N PRO A 54 -13.22 -8.67 9.78
CA PRO A 54 -14.34 -9.42 9.24
C PRO A 54 -14.26 -10.88 9.70
N LYS A 55 -15.38 -11.52 10.03
CA LYS A 55 -15.40 -12.93 10.51
C LYS A 55 -14.58 -13.90 9.64
N LYS A 56 -14.59 -13.72 8.31
CA LYS A 56 -13.82 -14.54 7.36
C LYS A 56 -12.29 -14.41 7.49
N TRP A 57 -11.80 -13.42 8.23
CA TRP A 57 -10.39 -13.06 8.39
C TRP A 57 -9.81 -13.41 9.76
N GLU A 58 -10.66 -13.82 10.70
CA GLU A 58 -10.23 -14.23 12.04
C GLU A 58 -9.22 -15.38 11.96
N GLY A 59 -8.09 -15.23 12.66
CA GLY A 59 -7.02 -16.22 12.72
C GLY A 59 -6.21 -16.41 11.42
N LYS A 60 -6.34 -15.51 10.44
CA LYS A 60 -5.64 -15.61 9.14
C LYS A 60 -4.37 -14.75 9.01
N GLY A 61 -4.17 -13.77 9.90
CA GLY A 61 -2.97 -12.93 9.89
C GLY A 61 -2.85 -12.03 8.66
N TYR A 62 -3.94 -11.40 8.22
CA TYR A 62 -3.91 -10.53 7.05
C TYR A 62 -3.36 -9.13 7.40
N ASN A 63 -2.19 -8.80 6.85
CA ASN A 63 -1.57 -7.46 6.88
C ASN A 63 -1.15 -6.97 5.47
N THR A 64 -1.59 -7.69 4.43
CA THR A 64 -1.28 -7.38 3.04
C THR A 64 -2.10 -6.21 2.52
N CYS A 65 -1.38 -5.25 1.92
CA CYS A 65 -1.90 -4.05 1.30
C CYS A 65 -1.70 -4.10 -0.22
N ARG A 66 -2.61 -3.44 -0.95
CA ARG A 66 -2.46 -3.17 -2.39
C ARG A 66 -2.74 -1.70 -2.64
N MET A 67 -1.83 -1.04 -3.35
CA MET A 67 -1.95 0.36 -3.73
C MET A 67 -1.82 0.47 -5.24
N GLY A 68 -2.71 1.25 -5.86
CA GLY A 68 -2.61 1.64 -7.26
C GLY A 68 -2.31 3.12 -7.35
N ILE A 69 -1.37 3.49 -8.22
CA ILE A 69 -1.07 4.88 -8.56
C ILE A 69 -1.51 5.10 -10.00
N ASP A 70 -2.55 5.90 -10.19
CA ASP A 70 -3.02 6.29 -11.52
C ASP A 70 -2.12 7.39 -12.10
N CYS A 71 -1.55 7.11 -13.26
CA CYS A 71 -0.52 7.88 -13.93
C CYS A 71 -1.09 8.62 -15.14
N HIS A 72 -2.06 9.53 -14.93
CA HIS A 72 -2.62 10.31 -16.03
C HIS A 72 -1.67 11.43 -16.47
N GLY A 73 -1.40 11.52 -17.77
CA GLY A 73 -0.62 12.62 -18.35
C GLY A 73 0.87 12.60 -18.04
N ILE A 74 1.41 11.49 -17.51
CA ILE A 74 2.84 11.34 -17.27
C ILE A 74 3.60 11.27 -18.61
N ARG A 75 4.77 11.93 -18.69
CA ARG A 75 5.66 11.88 -19.86
C ARG A 75 6.87 10.97 -19.65
N GLU A 76 7.23 10.74 -18.39
CA GLU A 76 8.38 9.93 -18.00
C GLU A 76 8.07 9.22 -16.68
N LEU A 77 8.31 7.91 -16.62
CA LEU A 77 8.27 7.09 -15.41
C LEU A 77 9.69 6.61 -15.11
N LYS A 78 10.18 6.93 -13.91
CA LYS A 78 11.49 6.50 -13.41
C LYS A 78 11.32 5.64 -12.16
N ILE A 79 11.87 4.43 -12.18
CA ILE A 79 11.93 3.54 -11.03
C ILE A 79 13.40 3.16 -10.82
N HIS A 80 13.94 3.48 -9.65
CA HIS A 80 15.34 3.25 -9.31
C HIS A 80 15.44 2.29 -8.12
N ASN A 81 16.46 1.44 -8.13
CA ASN A 81 16.83 0.59 -7.00
C ASN A 81 15.66 -0.23 -6.45
N ILE A 82 14.92 -0.94 -7.33
CA ILE A 82 13.82 -1.81 -6.89
C ILE A 82 14.39 -2.84 -5.90
N PRO A 83 13.94 -2.83 -4.64
CA PRO A 83 14.50 -3.69 -3.61
C PRO A 83 14.16 -5.16 -3.88
N VAL A 84 15.09 -6.04 -3.53
CA VAL A 84 14.85 -7.49 -3.52
C VAL A 84 14.43 -7.88 -2.10
N ARG A 85 13.26 -8.51 -1.93
CA ARG A 85 12.71 -9.09 -0.67
C ARG A 85 13.27 -8.51 0.64
N GLU A 86 13.11 -7.21 0.86
CA GLU A 86 13.55 -6.52 2.07
C GLU A 86 12.43 -5.63 2.63
N VAL A 87 12.53 -5.34 3.93
CA VAL A 87 11.66 -4.36 4.59
C VAL A 87 12.30 -2.97 4.44
N PHE A 88 11.53 -2.00 3.97
CA PHE A 88 12.02 -0.62 3.83
C PHE A 88 11.00 0.39 4.33
N PHE A 89 11.46 1.63 4.52
CA PHE A 89 10.62 2.73 4.98
C PHE A 89 10.07 3.52 3.79
N VAL A 90 8.76 3.73 3.78
CA VAL A 90 8.06 4.51 2.74
C VAL A 90 7.84 5.93 3.20
N VAL A 91 8.00 6.87 2.27
CA VAL A 91 7.59 8.26 2.43
C VAL A 91 6.80 8.66 1.18
N ILE A 92 5.63 9.27 1.37
CA ILE A 92 4.82 9.82 0.27
C ILE A 92 4.82 11.33 0.39
N THR A 93 5.50 11.98 -0.57
CA THR A 93 5.57 13.43 -0.74
C THR A 93 4.64 13.87 -1.86
N LYS A 94 4.01 15.03 -1.69
CA LYS A 94 3.22 15.69 -2.74
C LYS A 94 4.11 16.58 -3.59
#